data_AF-A0A420E938-F1
#
_entry.id   AF-A0A420E938-F1
#
_cell.length_a   1.000
_cell.length_b   1.000
_cell.length_c   1.000
_cell.angle_alpha   90.00
_cell.angle_beta   90.00
_cell.angle_gamma   90.00
#
_symmetry.space_group_name_H-M   'P 1'
#
loop_
_entity.id
_entity.type
_entity.pdbx_description
1 polymer ?
#
loop_
_entity_poly.entity_id
_entity_poly.type
_entity_poly.pdbx_seq_one_letter_code
_entity_poly.pdbx_strand_id
1 'polypeptide(L)'
;MDPQESINNRIALEPYKLAVKRYIRAMMMLKGVKYEDLSDALASRGIVIKAGNLRSKINKGMIATDLFIALIEILDVQQTAMVDILKLLDQSSENS
;
A
#
# COMPACT_ATOMS: atom_id res chain seq x y z
N MET A 1 17.35 21.48 -3.18
CA MET A 1 16.07 21.13 -2.55
C MET A 1 16.17 21.58 -1.10
N ASP A 2 15.28 22.46 -0.66
CA ASP A 2 15.31 22.97 0.70
C ASP A 2 14.89 21.83 1.67
N PRO A 3 15.65 21.57 2.75
CA PRO A 3 15.24 20.63 3.80
C PRO A 3 13.81 20.85 4.30
N GLN A 4 13.35 22.11 4.37
CA GLN A 4 11.99 22.45 4.81
C GLN A 4 10.92 22.00 3.81
N GLU A 5 11.17 22.14 2.51
CA GLU A 5 10.26 21.66 1.45
C GLU A 5 10.09 20.15 1.53
N SER A 6 11.18 19.41 1.78
CA SER A 6 11.14 17.94 1.90
C SER A 6 10.32 17.49 3.12
N ILE A 7 10.42 18.22 4.24
CA ILE A 7 9.62 17.97 5.45
C ILE A 7 8.14 18.25 5.18
N ASN A 8 7.83 19.38 4.58
CA ASN A 8 6.46 19.78 4.28
C ASN A 8 5.80 18.79 3.30
N ASN A 9 6.52 18.37 2.25
CA ASN A 9 6.06 17.36 1.30
C ASN A 9 5.78 16.04 2.01
N ARG A 10 6.65 15.59 2.93
CA ARG A 10 6.40 14.37 3.70
C ARG A 10 5.13 14.48 4.53
N ILE A 11 4.90 15.61 5.21
CA ILE A 11 3.70 15.85 6.01
C ILE A 11 2.45 15.82 5.12
N ALA A 12 2.46 16.55 4.00
CA ALA A 12 1.35 16.61 3.06
C ALA A 12 1.01 15.24 2.42
N LEU A 13 2.02 14.36 2.28
CA LEU A 13 1.85 13.03 1.70
C LEU A 13 1.46 11.93 2.72
N GLU A 14 1.53 12.19 4.02
CA GLU A 14 1.19 11.18 5.04
C GLU A 14 -0.25 10.63 4.92
N PRO A 15 -1.30 11.42 4.63
CA PRO A 15 -2.65 10.90 4.43
C PRO A 15 -2.73 9.86 3.29
N TYR A 16 -2.08 10.13 2.16
CA TYR A 16 -1.99 9.23 1.01
C TYR A 16 -1.29 7.92 1.39
N LYS A 17 -0.17 8.04 2.08
CA LYS A 17 0.55 6.89 2.61
C LYS A 17 -0.32 6.07 3.55
N LEU A 18 -1.09 6.70 4.45
CA LEU A 18 -1.99 6.00 5.37
C LEU A 18 -3.13 5.28 4.62
N ALA A 19 -3.74 5.93 3.63
CA ALA A 19 -4.81 5.37 2.81
C ALA A 19 -4.34 4.12 2.06
N VAL A 20 -3.20 4.17 1.36
CA VAL A 20 -2.61 3.01 0.67
C VAL A 20 -2.36 1.85 1.63
N LYS A 21 -1.82 2.11 2.82
CA LYS A 21 -1.55 1.09 3.83
C LYS A 21 -2.83 0.45 4.36
N ARG A 22 -3.88 1.24 4.58
CA ARG A 22 -5.19 0.75 5.06
C ARG A 22 -5.84 -0.11 3.98
N TYR A 23 -5.84 0.37 2.74
CA TYR A 23 -6.41 -0.32 1.61
C TYR A 23 -5.81 -1.72 1.40
N ILE A 24 -4.48 -1.82 1.28
CA ILE A 24 -3.81 -3.12 1.05
C ILE A 24 -4.15 -4.12 2.15
N ARG A 25 -4.11 -3.69 3.42
CA ARG A 25 -4.44 -4.58 4.56
C ARG A 25 -5.91 -4.99 4.57
N ALA A 26 -6.81 -4.09 4.23
CA ALA A 26 -8.24 -4.40 4.13
C ALA A 26 -8.49 -5.44 3.03
N MET A 27 -7.86 -5.31 1.87
CA MET A 27 -8.00 -6.27 0.77
C MET A 27 -7.37 -7.62 1.09
N MET A 28 -6.20 -7.63 1.74
CA MET A 28 -5.62 -8.88 2.26
C MET A 28 -6.58 -9.60 3.21
N MET A 29 -7.16 -8.88 4.17
CA MET A 29 -8.12 -9.45 5.12
C MET A 29 -9.38 -9.96 4.41
N LEU A 30 -9.97 -9.15 3.52
CA LEU A 30 -11.19 -9.49 2.78
C LEU A 30 -11.01 -10.73 1.91
N LYS A 31 -9.81 -10.90 1.31
CA LYS A 31 -9.49 -12.04 0.44
C LYS A 31 -8.85 -13.22 1.17
N GLY A 32 -8.66 -13.12 2.49
CA GLY A 32 -8.01 -14.17 3.29
C GLY A 32 -6.52 -14.39 2.94
N VAL A 33 -5.85 -13.38 2.37
CA VAL A 33 -4.47 -13.44 1.88
C VAL A 33 -3.51 -13.00 2.99
N LYS A 34 -2.47 -13.82 3.24
CA LYS A 34 -1.38 -13.53 4.18
C LYS A 34 -0.15 -12.97 3.45
N TYR A 35 0.86 -12.54 4.20
CA TYR A 35 2.09 -12.01 3.60
C TYR A 35 2.93 -13.09 2.92
N GLU A 36 2.82 -14.33 3.42
CA GLU A 36 3.40 -15.53 2.83
C GLU A 36 2.81 -15.78 1.44
N ASP A 37 1.48 -15.71 1.31
CA ASP A 37 0.80 -15.88 0.03
C ASP A 37 1.21 -14.81 -1.00
N LEU A 38 1.35 -13.54 -0.56
CA LEU A 38 1.85 -12.46 -1.43
C LEU A 38 3.31 -12.69 -1.86
N SER A 39 4.15 -13.15 -0.94
CA SER A 39 5.55 -13.49 -1.22
C SER A 39 5.64 -14.57 -2.29
N ASP A 40 4.83 -15.63 -2.16
CA ASP A 40 4.82 -16.75 -3.09
C ASP A 40 4.24 -16.34 -4.46
N ALA A 41 3.17 -15.52 -4.47
CA ALA A 41 2.58 -14.99 -5.70
C ALA A 41 3.49 -14.01 -6.46
N LEU A 42 4.34 -13.26 -5.75
CA LEU A 42 5.40 -12.46 -6.37
C LEU A 42 6.53 -13.33 -6.90
N ALA A 43 6.92 -14.37 -6.16
CA ALA A 43 7.97 -15.29 -6.56
C ALA A 43 7.61 -16.05 -7.86
N SER A 44 6.34 -16.43 -8.04
CA SER A 44 5.87 -17.04 -9.30
C SER A 44 5.95 -16.10 -10.52
N ARG A 45 6.09 -14.79 -10.29
CA ARG A 45 6.32 -13.74 -11.30
C ARG A 45 7.79 -13.31 -11.41
N GLY A 46 8.71 -14.03 -10.75
CA GLY A 46 10.14 -13.71 -10.72
C GLY A 46 10.54 -12.59 -9.75
N ILE A 47 9.62 -12.13 -8.90
CA ILE A 47 9.85 -11.06 -7.92
C ILE A 47 10.10 -11.68 -6.54
N VAL A 48 11.36 -11.76 -6.12
CA VAL A 48 11.73 -12.43 -4.87
C VAL A 48 11.74 -11.43 -3.69
N ILE A 49 10.66 -11.41 -2.92
CA ILE A 49 10.55 -10.58 -1.70
C ILE A 49 9.97 -11.41 -0.56
N LYS A 50 10.74 -11.57 0.53
CA LYS A 50 10.30 -12.30 1.72
C LYS A 50 9.07 -11.65 2.38
N ALA A 51 8.15 -12.48 2.90
CA ALA A 51 6.94 -12.05 3.63
C ALA A 51 7.19 -10.99 4.72
N GLY A 52 8.24 -11.14 5.53
CA GLY A 52 8.61 -10.15 6.55
C GLY A 52 8.97 -8.77 5.97
N ASN A 53 9.59 -8.74 4.79
CA ASN A 53 9.92 -7.49 4.09
C ASN A 53 8.65 -6.84 3.51
N LEU A 54 7.73 -7.63 2.93
CA LEU A 54 6.42 -7.14 2.50
C LEU A 54 5.64 -6.53 3.67
N ARG A 55 5.56 -7.24 4.80
CA ARG A 55 4.93 -6.73 6.02
C ARG A 55 5.53 -5.40 6.45
N SER A 56 6.86 -5.28 6.47
CA SER A 56 7.55 -4.04 6.84
C SER A 56 7.26 -2.90 5.87
N LYS A 57 7.34 -3.13 4.55
CA LYS A 57 7.06 -2.14 3.51
C LYS A 57 5.62 -1.66 3.55
N ILE A 58 4.66 -2.58 3.64
CA ILE A 58 3.23 -2.26 3.78
C ILE A 58 2.97 -1.55 5.11
N ASN A 59 3.54 -2.01 6.23
CA ASN A 59 3.29 -1.36 7.51
C ASN A 59 3.91 0.03 7.64
N LYS A 60 4.99 0.29 6.90
CA LYS A 60 5.62 1.61 6.85
C LYS A 60 5.09 2.47 5.71
N GLY A 61 4.33 1.94 4.76
CA GLY A 61 3.90 2.66 3.56
C GLY A 61 5.06 3.04 2.64
N MET A 62 6.12 2.22 2.63
CA MET A 62 7.31 2.39 1.79
C MET A 62 7.33 1.30 0.71
N ILE A 63 6.35 1.39 -0.18
CA ILE A 63 6.14 0.48 -1.31
C ILE A 63 6.51 1.26 -2.56
N ALA A 64 7.40 0.71 -3.38
CA ALA A 64 7.70 1.30 -4.67
C ALA A 64 6.48 1.12 -5.60
N THR A 65 6.29 2.05 -6.53
CA THR A 65 5.08 2.08 -7.37
C THR A 65 4.89 0.79 -8.17
N ASP A 66 5.95 0.24 -8.71
CA ASP A 66 5.98 -1.06 -9.41
C ASP A 66 5.48 -2.21 -8.52
N LEU A 67 5.98 -2.33 -7.29
CA LEU A 67 5.52 -3.32 -6.32
C LEU A 67 4.06 -3.07 -5.94
N PHE A 68 3.64 -1.81 -5.80
CA PHE A 68 2.25 -1.49 -5.52
C PHE A 68 1.33 -2.00 -6.64
N ILE A 69 1.66 -1.76 -7.91
CA ILE A 69 0.89 -2.27 -9.06
C ILE A 69 0.83 -3.80 -9.04
N ALA A 70 1.96 -4.48 -8.79
CA ALA A 70 1.99 -5.94 -8.67
C ALA A 70 1.08 -6.46 -7.55
N LEU A 71 1.04 -5.77 -6.39
CA LEU A 71 0.15 -6.14 -5.29
C LEU A 71 -1.33 -5.94 -5.65
N ILE A 72 -1.67 -4.88 -6.39
CA ILE A 72 -3.05 -4.63 -6.87
C ILE A 72 -3.49 -5.73 -7.86
N GLU A 73 -2.59 -6.18 -8.73
CA GLU A 73 -2.86 -7.31 -9.64
C GLU A 73 -3.03 -8.62 -8.88
N ILE A 74 -2.11 -8.96 -7.96
CA ILE A 74 -2.16 -10.21 -7.17
C ILE A 74 -3.42 -10.26 -6.31
N LEU A 75 -3.80 -9.12 -5.73
CA LEU A 75 -5.02 -9.01 -4.95
C LEU A 75 -6.26 -8.95 -5.83
N ASP A 76 -6.17 -8.86 -7.16
CA ASP A 76 -7.32 -8.81 -8.08
C ASP A 76 -8.32 -7.70 -7.69
N VAL A 77 -7.81 -6.47 -7.59
CA VAL A 77 -8.58 -5.27 -7.19
C VAL A 77 -8.34 -4.06 -8.11
N GLN A 78 -7.81 -4.30 -9.31
CA GLN A 78 -7.41 -3.27 -10.29
C GLN A 78 -8.55 -2.31 -10.63
N GLN A 79 -9.79 -2.79 -10.63
CA GLN A 79 -10.97 -2.01 -11.04
C GLN A 79 -11.40 -0.96 -10.02
N THR A 80 -11.14 -1.17 -8.73
CA THR A 80 -11.64 -0.29 -7.67
C THR A 80 -10.55 0.35 -6.83
N ALA A 81 -9.31 -0.14 -6.90
CA ALA A 81 -8.21 0.27 -6.00
C ALA A 81 -8.02 1.77 -5.88
N MET A 82 -7.93 2.49 -7.01
CA MET A 82 -7.75 3.94 -6.98
C MET A 82 -8.93 4.66 -6.31
N VAL A 83 -10.16 4.29 -6.68
CA VAL A 83 -11.38 4.89 -6.12
C VAL A 83 -11.49 4.63 -4.62
N ASP A 84 -11.21 3.40 -4.19
CA ASP A 84 -11.31 3.01 -2.79
C ASP A 84 -10.21 3.62 -1.92
N ILE A 85 -8.99 3.74 -2.44
CA ILE A 85 -7.90 4.46 -1.76
C ILE A 85 -8.25 5.93 -1.56
N LEU A 86 -8.83 6.59 -2.58
CA LEU A 86 -9.22 8.00 -2.48
C LEU A 86 -10.35 8.19 -1.46
N LYS A 87 -11.34 7.29 -1.39
CA LYS A 87 -12.39 7.34 -0.35
C LYS A 87 -11.82 7.26 1.08
N LEU A 88 -10.72 6.52 1.27
CA LEU A 88 -10.05 6.43 2.58
C LEU A 88 -9.36 7.73 2.99
N LEU A 89 -9.09 8.66 2.06
CA LEU A 89 -8.57 9.99 2.36
C LEU A 89 -9.65 10.86 2.99
N ASP A 90 -10.85 10.85 2.40
CA ASP A 90 -11.97 11.70 2.83
C ASP A 90 -12.42 11.33 4.26
N GLN A 91 -12.38 10.05 4.62
CA GLN A 91 -12.73 9.55 5.95
C GLN A 91 -11.71 9.90 7.04
N SER A 92 -10.47 10.23 6.69
CA SER A 92 -9.48 10.73 7.65
C SER A 92 -9.69 12.20 8.03
N SER A 93 -10.37 12.97 7.20
CA SER A 93 -10.66 14.40 7.42
C SER A 93 -11.86 14.67 8.33
N GLU A 94 -12.78 13.72 8.48
CA GLU A 94 -14.00 13.90 9.31
C GLU A 94 -13.78 13.60 10.81
N ASN A 95 -12.62 13.06 11.18
CA ASN A 95 -12.28 12.70 12.57
C ASN A 95 -11.17 13.59 13.19
N SER A 96 -10.95 14.79 12.65
CA SER A 96 -10.01 15.80 13.17
C SER A 96 -10.70 17.10 13.53
#